data_AF-A0A3N6PH38-F1
#
_entry.id   AF-A0A3N6PH38-F1
#
_cell.length_a   1.000
_cell.length_b   1.000
_cell.length_c   1.000
_cell.angle_alpha   90.00
_cell.angle_beta   90.00
_cell.angle_gamma   90.00
#
_symmetry.space_group_name_H-M   'P 1'
#
loop_
_entity.id
_entity.type
_entity.pdbx_description
1 polymer ?
#
loop_
_entity_poly.entity_id
_entity_poly.type
_entity_poly.pdbx_seq_one_letter_code
_entity_poly.pdbx_strand_id
1 'polypeptide(L)'
;MMGVGMYQNFLNATGAGVPAWMIGGHAHLGVLSILAIVLGFAIPAMKVTGTLEQVVTWTFILGQWGLPLVPWLAVGGGVAVLHPTAFLWGGLLMISMLIMTWQAATQPEAAVGGGGDVDPTPADD
;
A
#
# COMPACT_ATOMS: atom_id res chain seq x y z
N MET A 1 8.32 -1.92 8.64
CA MET A 1 9.05 -0.77 8.03
C MET A 1 10.32 -0.46 8.78
N MET A 2 10.27 0.22 9.92
CA MET A 2 11.47 0.65 10.65
C MET A 2 12.37 -0.49 11.14
N GLY A 3 11.79 -1.58 11.66
CA GLY A 3 12.57 -2.72 12.17
C GLY A 3 13.46 -3.39 11.11
N VAL A 4 12.91 -3.65 9.90
CA VAL A 4 13.68 -4.25 8.80
C VAL A 4 14.78 -3.31 8.33
N GLY A 5 14.50 -2.00 8.23
CA GLY A 5 15.50 -1.00 7.86
C GLY A 5 16.64 -0.88 8.87
N MET A 6 16.32 -0.87 10.17
CA MET A 6 17.34 -0.82 11.22
C MET A 6 18.22 -2.07 11.22
N TYR A 7 17.64 -3.24 10.97
CA TYR A 7 18.41 -4.48 10.88
C TYR A 7 19.31 -4.54 9.63
N GLN A 8 18.83 -4.08 8.47
CA GLN A 8 19.66 -3.90 7.28
C GLN A 8 20.83 -2.94 7.53
N ASN A 9 20.58 -1.83 8.23
CA ASN A 9 21.62 -0.87 8.59
C ASN A 9 22.67 -1.50 9.51
N PHE A 10 22.25 -2.30 10.49
CA PHE A 10 23.15 -3.06 11.36
C PHE A 10 24.05 -4.04 10.56
N LEU A 11 23.50 -4.77 9.59
CA LEU A 11 24.27 -5.68 8.75
C LEU A 11 25.28 -4.96 7.84
N ASN A 12 24.90 -3.80 7.31
CA ASN A 12 25.84 -2.95 6.56
C ASN A 12 26.96 -2.43 7.47
N ALA A 13 26.63 -2.00 8.69
CA ALA A 13 27.63 -1.49 9.64
C ALA A 13 28.63 -2.57 10.10
N THR A 14 28.22 -3.84 10.13
CA THR A 14 29.09 -4.98 10.47
C THR A 14 29.83 -5.56 9.26
N GLY A 15 29.63 -5.02 8.05
CA GLY A 15 30.27 -5.49 6.82
C GLY A 15 29.74 -6.83 6.29
N ALA A 16 28.67 -7.37 6.89
CA ALA A 16 28.07 -8.65 6.50
C ALA A 16 27.32 -8.59 5.15
N GLY A 17 27.00 -7.38 4.69
CA GLY A 17 26.17 -7.16 3.50
C GLY A 17 24.71 -7.50 3.74
N VAL A 18 23.81 -6.90 2.96
CA VAL A 18 22.36 -7.12 3.10
C VAL A 18 21.87 -8.12 2.05
N PRO A 19 21.28 -9.25 2.46
CA PRO A 19 20.70 -10.22 1.52
C PRO A 19 19.60 -9.61 0.64
N ALA A 20 19.59 -9.97 -0.66
CA ALA A 20 18.67 -9.41 -1.65
C ALA A 20 17.18 -9.62 -1.30
N TRP A 21 16.82 -10.76 -0.70
CA TRP A 21 15.45 -11.05 -0.27
C TRP A 21 14.94 -10.07 0.79
N MET A 22 15.85 -9.59 1.66
CA MET A 22 15.52 -8.62 2.69
C MET A 22 15.39 -7.22 2.11
N ILE A 23 16.23 -6.86 1.14
CA ILE A 23 16.12 -5.60 0.38
C ILE A 23 14.77 -5.55 -0.35
N GLY A 24 14.46 -6.60 -1.10
CA GLY A 24 13.21 -6.71 -1.86
C GLY A 24 11.98 -6.62 -0.97
N GLY A 25 11.96 -7.36 0.16
CA GLY A 25 10.84 -7.29 1.10
C GLY A 25 10.68 -5.92 1.77
N HIS A 26 11.79 -5.27 2.19
CA HIS A 26 11.73 -3.90 2.71
C HIS A 26 11.15 -2.95 1.67
N ALA A 27 11.66 -2.96 0.43
CA ALA A 27 11.22 -2.07 -0.62
C ALA A 27 9.70 -2.16 -0.86
N HIS A 28 9.14 -3.37 -0.83
CA HIS A 28 7.69 -3.58 -0.91
C HIS A 28 6.96 -2.99 0.29
N LEU A 29 7.40 -3.25 1.52
CA LEU A 29 6.79 -2.60 2.68
C LEU A 29 6.79 -1.06 2.52
N GLY A 30 7.91 -0.54 1.99
CA GLY A 30 8.17 0.84 1.55
C GLY A 30 6.98 1.48 0.85
N VAL A 31 6.81 1.02 -0.39
CA VAL A 31 5.81 1.53 -1.31
C VAL A 31 4.40 1.20 -0.82
N LEU A 32 4.17 0.00 -0.32
CA LEU A 32 2.85 -0.46 0.07
C LEU A 32 2.31 0.30 1.29
N SER A 33 3.15 0.74 2.24
CA SER A 33 2.66 1.57 3.35
C SER A 33 2.15 2.92 2.88
N ILE A 34 2.81 3.54 1.88
CA ILE A 34 2.37 4.81 1.32
C ILE A 34 1.03 4.61 0.61
N LEU A 35 0.92 3.55 -0.21
CA LEU A 35 -0.33 3.20 -0.87
C LEU A 35 -1.47 2.96 0.13
N ALA A 36 -1.20 2.35 1.28
CA ALA A 36 -2.21 2.12 2.31
C ALA A 36 -2.77 3.43 2.88
N ILE A 37 -1.88 4.40 3.13
CA ILE A 37 -2.27 5.73 3.60
C ILE A 37 -3.10 6.44 2.54
N VAL A 38 -2.62 6.46 1.30
CA VAL A 38 -3.32 7.11 0.17
C VAL A 38 -4.71 6.49 -0.02
N LEU A 39 -4.81 5.16 0.02
CA LEU A 39 -6.08 4.46 -0.13
C LEU A 39 -7.05 4.76 1.02
N GLY A 40 -6.54 4.87 2.26
CA GLY A 40 -7.32 5.24 3.43
C GLY A 40 -7.98 6.62 3.30
N PHE A 41 -7.34 7.56 2.61
CA PHE A 41 -7.95 8.86 2.28
C PHE A 41 -8.82 8.82 1.02
N ALA A 42 -8.41 8.06 0.02
CA ALA A 42 -9.05 8.03 -1.29
C ALA A 42 -10.43 7.35 -1.26
N ILE A 43 -10.61 6.27 -0.48
CA ILE A 43 -11.88 5.54 -0.38
C ILE A 43 -13.01 6.46 0.11
N PRO A 44 -12.88 7.17 1.25
CA PRO A 44 -13.88 8.13 1.70
C PRO A 44 -14.07 9.31 0.75
N ALA A 45 -12.96 9.87 0.22
CA ALA A 45 -13.01 11.04 -0.65
C ALA A 45 -13.78 10.78 -1.95
N MET A 46 -13.67 9.57 -2.50
CA MET A 46 -14.39 9.15 -3.70
C MET A 46 -15.74 8.49 -3.42
N LYS A 47 -16.23 8.53 -2.17
CA LYS A 47 -17.51 7.93 -1.75
C LYS A 47 -17.66 6.46 -2.17
N VAL A 48 -16.56 5.72 -2.19
CA VAL A 48 -16.56 4.28 -2.47
C VAL A 48 -17.18 3.58 -1.26
N THR A 49 -18.38 3.00 -1.43
CA THR A 49 -19.17 2.44 -0.32
C THR A 49 -19.70 1.04 -0.64
N GLY A 50 -20.12 0.32 0.40
CA GLY A 50 -20.81 -0.96 0.27
C GLY A 50 -19.90 -2.06 -0.28
N THR A 51 -20.39 -2.81 -1.27
CA THR A 51 -19.65 -3.95 -1.84
C THR A 51 -18.36 -3.51 -2.53
N LEU A 52 -18.33 -2.33 -3.15
CA LEU A 52 -17.14 -1.85 -3.86
C LEU A 52 -16.00 -1.52 -2.89
N GLU A 53 -16.33 -0.90 -1.76
CA GLU A 53 -15.41 -0.64 -0.66
C GLU A 53 -14.79 -1.94 -0.12
N GLN A 54 -15.64 -2.96 0.08
CA GLN A 54 -15.16 -4.28 0.54
C GLN A 54 -14.22 -4.92 -0.47
N VAL A 55 -14.54 -4.89 -1.77
CA VAL A 55 -13.69 -5.47 -2.82
C VAL A 55 -12.34 -4.76 -2.86
N VAL A 56 -12.33 -3.43 -2.89
CA VAL A 56 -11.08 -2.63 -2.90
C VAL A 56 -10.24 -2.91 -1.67
N THR A 57 -10.88 -2.95 -0.49
CA THR A 57 -10.20 -3.17 0.80
C THR A 57 -9.58 -4.56 0.86
N TRP A 58 -10.33 -5.62 0.53
CA TRP A 58 -9.83 -6.99 0.64
C TRP A 58 -8.77 -7.31 -0.39
N THR A 59 -8.96 -6.88 -1.64
CA THR A 59 -7.95 -7.05 -2.69
C THR A 59 -6.67 -6.29 -2.35
N PHE A 60 -6.79 -5.10 -1.76
CA PHE A 60 -5.64 -4.33 -1.30
C PHE A 60 -4.91 -4.98 -0.13
N ILE A 61 -5.62 -5.33 0.96
CA ILE A 61 -5.01 -5.92 2.17
C ILE A 61 -4.26 -7.21 1.83
N LEU A 62 -4.90 -8.12 1.08
CA LEU A 62 -4.31 -9.39 0.69
C LEU A 62 -3.09 -9.19 -0.22
N GLY A 63 -3.21 -8.32 -1.22
CA GLY A 63 -2.11 -8.00 -2.12
C GLY A 63 -0.92 -7.35 -1.40
N GLN A 64 -1.19 -6.42 -0.48
CA GLN A 64 -0.18 -5.69 0.27
C GLN A 64 0.63 -6.60 1.20
N TRP A 65 0.01 -7.58 1.84
CA TRP A 65 0.75 -8.51 2.69
C TRP A 65 1.36 -9.66 1.91
N GLY A 66 0.71 -10.13 0.84
CA GLY A 66 1.21 -11.22 0.02
C GLY A 66 2.52 -10.90 -0.69
N LEU A 67 2.65 -9.72 -1.31
CA LEU A 67 3.86 -9.34 -2.06
C LEU A 67 5.16 -9.32 -1.25
N PRO A 68 5.26 -8.68 -0.07
CA PRO A 68 6.49 -8.70 0.74
C PRO A 68 6.78 -10.09 1.34
N LEU A 69 5.75 -10.92 1.55
CA LEU A 69 5.92 -12.29 2.04
C LEU A 69 6.61 -13.20 1.01
N VAL A 70 6.37 -13.00 -0.30
CA VAL A 70 7.00 -13.84 -1.33
C VAL A 70 8.54 -13.81 -1.28
N PRO A 71 9.25 -12.66 -1.37
CA PRO A 71 10.71 -12.68 -1.31
C PRO A 71 11.23 -13.21 0.03
N TRP A 72 10.53 -12.93 1.14
CA TRP A 72 10.94 -13.46 2.46
C TRP A 72 10.81 -14.98 2.56
N LEU A 73 9.71 -15.56 2.11
CA LEU A 73 9.46 -17.00 2.23
C LEU A 73 10.06 -17.80 1.08
N ALA A 74 9.96 -17.31 -0.16
CA ALA A 74 10.47 -18.01 -1.33
C ALA A 74 12.00 -17.97 -1.40
N VAL A 75 12.60 -16.80 -1.21
CA VAL A 75 14.05 -16.62 -1.32
C VAL A 75 14.72 -16.73 0.05
N GLY A 76 14.19 -16.05 1.07
CA GLY A 76 14.75 -16.13 2.43
C GLY A 76 14.50 -17.48 3.12
N GLY A 77 13.34 -18.09 2.90
CA GLY A 77 12.94 -19.39 3.46
C GLY A 77 13.13 -20.59 2.53
N GLY A 78 13.54 -20.38 1.26
CA GLY A 78 13.79 -21.45 0.29
C GLY A 78 12.54 -22.11 -0.32
N VAL A 79 11.35 -21.51 -0.15
CA VAL A 79 10.08 -22.09 -0.61
C VAL A 79 9.76 -21.65 -2.05
N ALA A 80 10.44 -22.26 -3.02
CA ALA A 80 10.38 -21.82 -4.43
C ALA A 80 8.96 -21.83 -5.05
N VAL A 81 8.04 -22.68 -4.56
CA VAL A 81 6.65 -22.74 -5.03
C VAL A 81 5.87 -21.43 -4.84
N LEU A 82 6.35 -20.53 -3.97
CA LEU A 82 5.71 -19.24 -3.72
C LEU A 82 6.01 -18.18 -4.79
N HIS A 83 7.06 -18.34 -5.61
CA HIS A 83 7.39 -17.38 -6.67
C HIS A 83 6.21 -17.02 -7.60
N PRO A 84 5.48 -17.98 -8.19
CA PRO A 84 4.35 -17.66 -9.05
C PRO A 84 3.19 -16.99 -8.31
N THR A 85 3.06 -17.16 -6.99
CA THR A 85 2.00 -16.51 -6.21
C THR A 85 2.17 -14.99 -6.18
N ALA A 86 3.36 -14.45 -6.45
CA ALA A 86 3.57 -13.01 -6.62
C ALA A 86 2.62 -12.39 -7.66
N PHE A 87 2.32 -13.11 -8.74
CA PHE A 87 1.36 -12.65 -9.75
C PHE A 87 -0.06 -12.57 -9.21
N LEU A 88 -0.46 -13.49 -8.33
CA LEU A 88 -1.75 -13.45 -7.67
C LEU A 88 -1.85 -12.23 -6.74
N TRP A 89 -0.88 -12.03 -5.86
CA TRP A 89 -0.86 -10.91 -4.91
C TRP A 89 -0.77 -9.56 -5.63
N GLY A 90 0.07 -9.46 -6.66
CA GLY A 90 0.15 -8.28 -7.52
C GLY A 90 -1.14 -8.04 -8.32
N GLY A 91 -1.78 -9.11 -8.79
CA GLY A 91 -3.08 -9.03 -9.46
C GLY A 91 -4.17 -8.45 -8.56
N LEU A 92 -4.21 -8.84 -7.28
CA LEU A 92 -5.14 -8.27 -6.31
C LEU A 92 -4.91 -6.76 -6.11
N LEU A 93 -3.64 -6.32 -5.98
CA LEU A 93 -3.34 -4.90 -5.92
C LEU A 93 -3.75 -4.17 -7.20
N MET A 94 -3.49 -4.77 -8.37
CA MET A 94 -3.88 -4.18 -9.65
C MET A 94 -5.39 -4.01 -9.76
N ILE A 95 -6.19 -4.99 -9.30
CA ILE A 95 -7.65 -4.88 -9.25
C ILE A 95 -8.07 -3.69 -8.37
N SER A 96 -7.51 -3.59 -7.16
CA SER A 96 -7.80 -2.49 -6.24
C SER A 96 -7.49 -1.13 -6.87
N MET A 97 -6.28 -0.98 -7.45
CA MET A 97 -5.85 0.25 -8.09
C MET A 97 -6.67 0.58 -9.33
N LEU A 98 -7.07 -0.42 -10.11
CA LEU A 98 -7.89 -0.22 -11.30
C LEU A 98 -9.29 0.27 -10.93
N ILE A 99 -9.91 -0.30 -9.89
CA ILE A 99 -11.21 0.17 -9.39
C ILE A 99 -11.10 1.62 -8.92
N MET A 100 -10.10 1.94 -8.11
CA MET A 100 -9.91 3.31 -7.61
C MET A 100 -9.62 4.30 -8.75
N THR A 101 -8.83 3.89 -9.74
CA THR A 101 -8.55 4.69 -10.93
C THR A 101 -9.82 4.93 -11.76
N TRP A 102 -10.64 3.89 -11.93
CA TRP A 102 -11.92 4.00 -12.62
C TRP A 102 -12.88 4.95 -11.89
N GLN A 103 -12.95 4.85 -10.56
CA GLN A 103 -13.74 5.78 -9.75
C GLN A 103 -13.25 7.22 -9.91
N ALA A 104 -11.93 7.45 -9.85
CA ALA A 104 -11.36 8.77 -10.07
C ALA A 104 -11.70 9.34 -11.47
N ALA A 105 -11.76 8.49 -12.50
CA ALA A 105 -12.04 8.91 -13.87
C ALA A 105 -13.52 9.20 -14.16
N THR A 106 -14.44 8.62 -13.39
CA THR A 106 -15.89 8.67 -13.68
C THR A 106 -16.70 9.56 -12.74
N GLN A 107 -16.11 10.00 -11.63
CA GLN A 107 -16.76 10.95 -10.72
C GLN A 107 -16.71 12.37 -11.32
N PRO A 108 -17.86 13.03 -11.58
CA PRO A 108 -17.88 14.41 -12.05
C PRO A 108 -17.31 15.31 -10.96
N GLU A 109 -16.13 15.88 -11.20
CA GLU A 109 -15.42 16.85 -10.36
C GLU A 109 -15.69 16.67 -8.86
N ALA A 110 -15.39 15.48 -8.33
CA ALA A 110 -15.19 15.35 -6.89
C ALA A 110 -14.03 16.28 -6.56
N ALA A 111 -14.32 17.40 -5.90
CA ALA A 111 -13.35 18.41 -5.53
C ALA A 111 -12.19 17.76 -4.75
N VAL A 112 -11.13 17.39 -5.46
CA VAL A 112 -9.83 17.06 -4.87
C VAL A 112 -9.19 18.41 -4.54
N GLY A 113 -9.68 19.02 -3.48
CA GLY A 113 -9.23 20.32 -3.00
C GLY A 113 -9.92 20.61 -1.68
N GLY A 114 -9.13 20.82 -0.64
CA GLY A 114 -9.62 21.15 0.70
C GLY A 114 -10.46 22.43 0.67
N GLY A 115 -11.78 22.26 0.53
CA GLY A 115 -12.79 23.27 0.76
C GLY A 115 -13.55 22.88 2.01
N GLY A 116 -12.89 22.93 3.16
CA GLY A 116 -13.63 23.08 4.40
C GLY A 116 -14.14 24.52 4.38
N ASP A 117 -15.45 24.70 4.28
CA ASP A 117 -16.13 25.94 4.65
C ASP A 117 -15.80 26.21 6.13
N VAL A 118 -14.69 26.90 6.37
CA VAL A 118 -14.44 27.53 7.65
C VAL A 118 -15.31 28.76 7.64
N ASP A 119 -16.49 28.65 8.25
CA ASP A 119 -17.29 29.80 8.65
C ASP A 119 -16.40 30.66 9.56
N PRO A 120 -15.96 31.87 9.14
CA PRO A 120 -15.18 32.71 10.01
C PRO A 120 -16.12 33.21 11.10
N THR A 121 -16.08 32.57 12.27
CA THR A 121 -16.71 33.08 13.48
C THR A 121 -16.30 34.55 13.62
N PRO A 122 -17.24 35.51 13.64
CA PRO A 122 -16.89 36.91 13.82
C PRO A 122 -16.13 37.04 15.14
N ALA A 123 -14.93 37.61 15.08
CA ALA A 123 -14.23 38.02 16.28
C ALA A 123 -14.98 39.26 16.80
N ASP A 124 -15.73 39.08 17.89
CA ASP A 124 -16.27 40.20 18.65
C ASP A 124 -15.10 40.94 19.35
N ASP A 125 -15.10 42.26 19.20
CA ASP A 125 -14.11 43.25 19.69
C ASP A 125 -13.84 43.18 21.22
#